data_AF-A0A549SNX5-F1
#
_entry.id   AF-A0A549SNX5-F1
#
_cell.length_a   1.000
_cell.length_b   1.000
_cell.length_c   1.000
_cell.angle_alpha   90.00
_cell.angle_beta   90.00
_cell.angle_gamma   90.00
#
_symmetry.space_group_name_H-M   'P 1'
#
loop_
_entity.id
_entity.type
_entity.pdbx_description
1 polymer ?
#
loop_
_entity_poly.entity_id
_entity_poly.type
_entity_poly.pdbx_seq_one_letter_code
_entity_poly.pdbx_strand_id
1 'polypeptide(L)'
;MTVPDAFNAIANSFHQDTFLFHNSLDSAIRGSISELTPEQMRIAKDYLDELLSGKYSREQLIDIWSKSPAGSGGFGMPSPADGFLNRIRAALEAKLEALESE
;
A
#
# COMPACT_ATOMS: atom_id res chain seq x y z
N MET A 1 3.83 16.85 3.71
CA MET A 1 4.27 15.83 2.74
C MET A 1 3.13 15.59 1.76
N THR A 2 3.40 15.57 0.47
CA THR A 2 2.37 15.27 -0.54
C THR A 2 2.34 13.77 -0.75
N VAL A 3 1.20 13.14 -0.52
CA VAL A 3 1.01 11.70 -0.77
C VAL A 3 0.98 11.49 -2.29
N PRO A 4 1.83 10.62 -2.88
CA PRO A 4 1.85 10.43 -4.32
C PRO A 4 0.60 9.69 -4.80
N ASP A 5 0.16 10.01 -6.03
CA ASP A 5 -1.03 9.40 -6.63
C ASP A 5 -0.92 7.87 -6.75
N ALA A 6 0.29 7.35 -6.96
CA ALA A 6 0.54 5.91 -7.00
C ALA A 6 0.24 5.22 -5.66
N PHE A 7 0.54 5.86 -4.53
CA PHE A 7 0.16 5.35 -3.22
C PHE A 7 -1.35 5.46 -2.99
N ASN A 8 -1.97 6.57 -3.42
CA ASN A 8 -3.43 6.73 -3.34
C ASN A 8 -4.17 5.69 -4.18
N ALA A 9 -3.65 5.30 -5.33
CA ALA A 9 -4.21 4.25 -6.17
C ALA A 9 -4.25 2.91 -5.43
N ILE A 10 -3.16 2.54 -4.73
CA ILE A 10 -3.11 1.35 -3.86
C ILE A 10 -4.13 1.48 -2.74
N ALA A 11 -4.12 2.60 -2.02
CA ALA A 11 -5.04 2.83 -0.90
C ALA A 11 -6.51 2.77 -1.34
N ASN A 12 -6.83 3.23 -2.54
CA ASN A 12 -8.20 3.20 -3.09
C ASN A 12 -8.75 1.79 -3.29
N SER A 13 -7.89 0.76 -3.41
CA SER A 13 -8.32 -0.64 -3.46
C SER A 13 -8.75 -1.21 -2.09
N PHE A 14 -8.49 -0.48 -1.00
CA PHE A 14 -8.82 -0.88 0.36
C PHE A 14 -10.02 -0.09 0.87
N HIS A 15 -11.23 -0.64 0.68
CA HIS A 15 -12.49 -0.07 1.14
C HIS A 15 -13.27 -1.10 1.99
N GLN A 16 -14.40 -0.69 2.55
CA GLN A 16 -15.22 -1.52 3.46
C GLN A 16 -15.52 -2.92 2.89
N ASP A 17 -15.73 -3.01 1.57
CA ASP A 17 -16.05 -4.27 0.88
C ASP A 17 -14.83 -5.08 0.38
N THR A 18 -13.59 -4.69 0.66
CA THR A 18 -12.39 -5.37 0.13
C THR A 18 -12.40 -6.89 0.36
N PHE A 19 -12.88 -7.35 1.51
CA PHE A 19 -12.93 -8.79 1.83
C PHE A 19 -14.13 -9.53 1.20
N LEU A 20 -15.05 -8.83 0.53
CA LEU A 20 -16.04 -9.47 -0.35
C LEU A 20 -15.41 -9.90 -1.68
N PHE A 21 -14.37 -9.19 -2.13
CA PHE A 21 -13.69 -9.44 -3.41
C PHE A 21 -12.37 -10.20 -3.24
N HIS A 22 -11.78 -10.16 -2.05
CA HIS A 22 -10.50 -10.79 -1.74
C HIS A 22 -10.61 -11.71 -0.54
N ASN A 23 -10.24 -12.97 -0.73
CA ASN A 23 -10.30 -14.00 0.32
C ASN A 23 -9.22 -13.84 1.42
N SER A 24 -8.30 -12.90 1.25
CA SER A 24 -7.24 -12.61 2.22
C SER A 24 -6.62 -11.23 1.99
N LEU A 25 -5.94 -10.72 3.02
CA LEU A 25 -5.18 -9.46 2.93
C LEU A 25 -4.10 -9.53 1.86
N ASP A 26 -3.37 -10.65 1.76
CA ASP A 26 -2.36 -10.85 0.72
C ASP A 26 -2.96 -10.85 -0.69
N SER A 27 -4.18 -11.39 -0.87
CA SER A 27 -4.88 -11.30 -2.15
C SER A 27 -5.30 -9.86 -2.47
N ALA A 28 -5.74 -9.10 -1.49
CA ALA A 28 -6.11 -7.69 -1.66
C ALA A 28 -4.88 -6.84 -2.02
N ILE A 29 -3.75 -7.05 -1.34
CA ILE A 29 -2.48 -6.39 -1.65
C ILE A 29 -2.07 -6.68 -3.09
N ARG A 30 -2.05 -7.95 -3.52
CA ARG A 30 -1.70 -8.30 -4.90
C ARG A 30 -2.66 -7.68 -5.92
N GLY A 31 -3.96 -7.64 -5.63
CA GLY A 31 -4.94 -6.97 -6.50
C GLY A 31 -4.74 -5.46 -6.58
N SER A 32 -4.39 -4.81 -5.46
CA SER A 32 -4.17 -3.36 -5.41
C SER A 32 -2.98 -2.88 -6.26
N ILE A 33 -2.01 -3.77 -6.50
CA ILE A 33 -0.81 -3.44 -7.28
C ILE A 33 -0.86 -3.92 -8.73
N SER A 34 -1.80 -4.79 -9.11
CA SER A 34 -1.83 -5.38 -10.46
C SER A 34 -2.17 -4.37 -11.55
N GLU A 35 -2.89 -3.30 -11.19
CA GLU A 35 -3.33 -2.24 -12.10
C GLU A 35 -2.29 -1.11 -12.25
N LEU A 36 -1.18 -1.13 -11.49
CA LEU A 36 -0.16 -0.09 -11.54
C LEU A 36 0.80 -0.30 -12.71
N THR A 37 1.30 0.80 -13.29
CA THR A 37 2.44 0.75 -14.20
C THR A 37 3.76 0.54 -13.43
N PRO A 38 4.84 0.06 -14.08
CA PRO A 38 6.14 -0.10 -13.41
C PRO A 38 6.66 1.21 -12.80
N GLU A 39 6.39 2.35 -13.43
CA GLU A 39 6.75 3.67 -12.89
C GLU A 39 5.97 3.98 -11.61
N GLN A 40 4.65 3.77 -11.61
CA GLN A 40 3.82 3.96 -10.42
C GLN A 40 4.23 3.01 -9.29
N MET A 41 4.57 1.76 -9.60
CA MET A 41 5.08 0.81 -8.62
C MET A 41 6.37 1.31 -7.95
N ARG A 42 7.31 1.86 -8.72
CA ARG A 42 8.55 2.45 -8.19
C ARG A 42 8.25 3.66 -7.29
N ILE A 43 7.40 4.59 -7.74
CA ILE A 43 6.99 5.76 -6.95
C ILE A 43 6.34 5.35 -5.62
N ALA A 44 5.41 4.38 -5.67
CA ALA A 44 4.73 3.89 -4.46
C ALA A 44 5.71 3.17 -3.52
N LYS A 45 6.64 2.38 -4.06
CA LYS A 45 7.67 1.69 -3.29
C LYS A 45 8.60 2.69 -2.61
N ASP A 46 9.10 3.71 -3.31
CA ASP A 46 10.00 4.72 -2.74
C ASP A 46 9.32 5.50 -1.60
N TYR A 47 8.04 5.82 -1.77
CA TYR A 47 7.25 6.44 -0.72
C TYR A 47 7.07 5.52 0.50
N LEU A 48 6.81 4.23 0.28
CA LEU A 48 6.74 3.24 1.36
C LEU A 48 8.09 3.03 2.06
N ASP A 49 9.20 3.05 1.32
CA ASP A 49 10.55 3.01 1.88
C ASP A 49 10.81 4.24 2.76
N GLU A 50 10.32 5.42 2.38
CA GLU A 50 10.39 6.61 3.23
C GLU A 50 9.53 6.47 4.49
N LEU A 51 8.28 6.01 4.37
CA LEU A 51 7.40 5.78 5.51
C LEU A 51 8.00 4.78 6.51
N LEU A 52 8.63 3.72 6.00
CA LEU A 52 9.22 2.64 6.78
C LEU A 52 10.68 2.92 7.20
N SER A 53 11.24 4.08 6.85
CA SER A 53 12.64 4.45 7.19
C SER A 53 12.91 4.67 8.67
N GLY A 54 11.89 4.61 9.53
CA GLY A 54 11.98 4.90 10.97
C GLY A 54 11.81 6.38 11.32
N LYS A 55 11.60 7.26 10.34
CA LYS A 55 11.26 8.69 10.56
C LYS A 55 9.87 8.91 11.15
N TYR A 56 8.97 7.95 10.93
CA TYR A 56 7.57 8.04 11.35
C TYR A 56 7.28 7.06 12.48
N SER A 57 6.66 7.54 13.54
CA SER A 57 6.07 6.70 14.59
C SER A 57 4.89 5.90 14.04
N ARG A 58 4.50 4.83 14.75
CA ARG A 58 3.34 4.01 14.39
C ARG A 58 2.06 4.85 14.29
N GLU A 59 1.86 5.78 15.22
CA GLU A 59 0.70 6.68 15.24
C GLU A 59 0.69 7.58 14.00
N GLN A 60 1.85 8.06 13.55
CA GLN A 60 1.96 8.84 12.32
C GLN A 60 1.67 7.98 11.08
N LEU A 61 2.10 6.72 11.04
CA LEU A 61 1.77 5.80 9.94
C LEU A 61 0.26 5.55 9.86
N ILE A 62 -0.40 5.37 11.01
CA ILE A 62 -1.86 5.23 11.10
C ILE A 62 -2.55 6.52 10.62
N ASP A 63 -2.08 7.69 11.06
CA ASP A 63 -2.63 8.98 10.65
C ASP A 63 -2.50 9.20 9.13
N ILE A 64 -1.33 8.93 8.55
CA ILE A 64 -1.09 9.01 7.11
C ILE A 64 -2.04 8.08 6.34
N TRP A 65 -2.18 6.83 6.79
CA TRP A 65 -3.11 5.87 6.16
C TRP A 65 -4.56 6.32 6.28
N SER A 66 -4.98 6.82 7.45
CA SER A 66 -6.36 7.26 7.70
C SER A 66 -6.79 8.44 6.82
N LYS A 67 -5.82 9.26 6.37
CA LYS A 67 -6.03 10.39 5.46
C LYS A 67 -6.00 9.99 3.99
N SER A 68 -5.62 8.76 3.68
CA SER A 68 -5.67 8.21 2.33
C SER A 68 -7.10 7.79 1.94
N PRO A 69 -7.36 7.48 0.66
CA PRO A 69 -8.64 6.91 0.23
C PRO A 69 -9.07 5.68 1.04
N ALA A 70 -8.12 4.87 1.53
CA ALA A 70 -8.42 3.67 2.32
C ALA A 70 -9.10 3.98 3.67
N GLY A 71 -8.63 5.04 4.33
CA GLY A 71 -9.20 5.49 5.60
C GLY A 71 -10.60 6.05 5.41
N SER A 72 -10.81 6.84 4.34
CA SER A 72 -12.13 7.38 3.97
C SER A 72 -13.10 6.28 3.50
N GLY A 73 -12.58 5.23 2.89
CA GLY A 73 -13.34 4.06 2.43
C GLY A 73 -13.73 3.07 3.53
N GLY A 74 -13.41 3.35 4.80
CA GLY A 74 -13.85 2.55 5.94
C GLY A 74 -13.11 1.23 6.16
N PHE A 75 -12.01 0.97 5.44
CA PHE A 75 -11.20 -0.24 5.63
C PHE A 75 -10.44 -0.24 6.96
N GLY A 76 -10.09 0.95 7.45
CA GLY A 76 -9.26 1.13 8.65
C GLY A 76 -7.80 0.74 8.42
N MET A 77 -6.97 0.80 9.47
CA MET A 77 -5.57 0.38 9.40
C MET A 77 -5.41 -1.03 9.98
N PRO A 78 -4.95 -2.02 9.19
CA PRO A 78 -4.60 -3.33 9.72
C PRO A 78 -3.49 -3.27 10.77
N SER A 79 -3.56 -4.14 11.78
CA SER A 79 -2.56 -4.23 12.84
C SER A 79 -1.61 -5.43 12.62
N PRO A 80 -0.28 -5.26 12.78
CA PRO A 80 0.42 -4.01 13.05
C PRO A 80 0.55 -3.14 11.79
N ALA A 81 0.46 -1.82 11.96
CA ALA A 81 0.46 -0.85 10.86
C ALA A 81 1.72 -0.92 9.99
N ASP A 82 2.88 -0.95 10.64
CA ASP A 82 4.19 -1.11 10.00
C ASP A 82 4.28 -2.43 9.23
N GLY A 83 3.79 -3.53 9.83
CA GLY A 83 3.77 -4.84 9.17
C GLY A 83 2.89 -4.87 7.92
N PHE A 84 1.75 -4.17 7.92
CA PHE A 84 0.89 -4.07 6.75
C PHE A 84 1.52 -3.26 5.62
N LEU A 85 2.06 -2.08 5.91
CA LEU A 85 2.75 -1.26 4.91
C LEU A 85 3.97 -1.99 4.33
N ASN A 86 4.70 -2.74 5.17
CA ASN A 86 5.83 -3.53 4.72
C ASN A 86 5.42 -4.68 3.78
N ARG A 87 4.24 -5.27 3.95
CA ARG A 87 3.71 -6.27 3.01
C ARG A 87 3.41 -5.68 1.64
N ILE A 88 2.86 -4.46 1.59
CA ILE A 88 2.64 -3.75 0.32
C ILE A 88 3.99 -3.47 -0.36
N ARG A 89 4.96 -2.96 0.41
CA ARG A 89 6.32 -2.66 -0.07
C ARG A 89 7.00 -3.91 -0.65
N ALA A 90 6.93 -5.04 0.05
CA ALA A 90 7.49 -6.31 -0.43
C ALA A 90 6.78 -6.84 -1.68
N ALA A 91 5.45 -6.67 -1.78
CA ALA A 91 4.70 -7.08 -2.97
C ALA A 91 5.07 -6.24 -4.21
N LEU A 92 5.31 -4.93 -4.04
CA LEU A 92 5.80 -4.06 -5.11
C LEU A 92 7.20 -4.45 -5.57
N GLU A 93 8.12 -4.71 -4.63
CA GLU A 93 9.48 -5.16 -4.93
C GLU A 93 9.48 -6.46 -5.73
N ALA A 94 8.77 -7.49 -5.26
CA ALA A 94 8.66 -8.76 -5.95
C ALA A 94 8.06 -8.63 -7.36
N LYS A 95 7.08 -7.73 -7.54
CA LYS A 95 6.47 -7.49 -8.85
C LYS A 95 7.41 -6.78 -9.82
N LEU A 96 8.19 -5.81 -9.32
CA LEU A 96 9.21 -5.11 -10.12
C LEU A 96 10.34 -6.06 -10.54
N GLU A 97 10.85 -6.88 -9.63
CA GLU A 97 11.90 -7.88 -9.92
C GLU A 97 11.44 -8.90 -10.99
N ALA A 98 10.17 -9.31 -10.92
CA ALA A 98 9.60 -10.21 -11.93
C ALA A 98 9.60 -9.58 -13.33
N LEU A 99 9.25 -8.29 -13.45
CA LEU A 99 9.21 -7.57 -14.72
C LEU A 99 10.60 -7.32 -15.31
N GLU A 100 11.65 -7.26 -14.48
CA GLU A 100 13.04 -7.09 -14.93
C GLU A 100 13.70 -8.42 -15.35
N SER A 101 13.07 -9.54 -15.00
CA SER A 101 13.53 -10.90 -15.34
C SER A 101 12.86 -11.48 -16.59
N GLU A 102 11.89 -10.77 -17.17
CA GLU A 102 11.18 -11.10 -18.43
C GLU A 102 11.82 -10.42 -19.65
#